data_AF-A0A268K108-F1
#
_entry.id   AF-A0A268K108-F1
#
_cell.length_a   1.000
_cell.length_b   1.000
_cell.length_c   1.000
_cell.angle_alpha   90.00
_cell.angle_beta   90.00
_cell.angle_gamma   90.00
#
_symmetry.space_group_name_H-M   'P 1'
#
loop_
_entity.id
_entity.type
_entity.pdbx_description
1 polymer ?
#
loop_
_entity_poly.entity_id
_entity_poly.type
_entity_poly.pdbx_seq_one_letter_code
_entity_poly.pdbx_strand_id
1 'polypeptide(L)'
;MNDPKKVLSEEQISFLEDIGVKFIEISESSEDKVAISDKAVDVDGKYKQYFKDTGLEAVVVRPDFYLFGGTESLAELPILVENLSKQFSRFMIPATA
;
A
#
# COMPACT_ATOMS: atom_id res chain seq x y z
N MET A 1 -4.89 -17.27 -13.67
CA MET A 1 -4.99 -16.78 -12.28
C MET A 1 -3.97 -15.65 -12.16
N ASN A 2 -4.49 -14.48 -11.77
CA ASN A 2 -4.02 -13.15 -12.11
C ASN A 2 -2.84 -12.75 -11.21
N ASP A 3 -1.76 -13.51 -11.30
CA ASP A 3 -0.52 -13.22 -10.58
C ASP A 3 0.06 -11.87 -11.05
N PRO A 4 0.12 -10.85 -10.17
CA PRO A 4 0.60 -9.52 -10.53
C PRO A 4 2.07 -9.50 -10.95
N LYS A 5 2.88 -10.50 -10.56
CA LYS A 5 4.29 -10.57 -10.97
C LYS A 5 4.47 -10.83 -12.47
N LYS A 6 3.48 -11.43 -13.14
CA LYS A 6 3.59 -11.82 -14.56
C LYS A 6 3.61 -10.65 -15.54
N VAL A 7 3.20 -9.46 -15.10
CA VAL A 7 3.17 -8.25 -15.93
C VAL A 7 4.29 -7.27 -15.59
N LEU A 8 5.14 -7.59 -14.61
CA LEU A 8 6.24 -6.77 -14.14
C LEU A 8 7.58 -7.31 -14.66
N SER A 9 8.55 -6.43 -14.84
CA SER A 9 9.94 -6.83 -15.12
C SER A 9 10.63 -7.32 -13.84
N GLU A 10 11.73 -8.06 -14.01
CA GLU A 10 12.54 -8.54 -12.88
C GLU A 10 13.08 -7.38 -12.02
N GLU A 11 13.48 -6.28 -12.65
CA GLU A 11 13.92 -5.06 -11.95
C GLU A 11 12.81 -4.44 -11.10
N GLN A 12 11.58 -4.42 -11.62
CA GLN A 12 10.41 -3.90 -10.89
C GLN A 12 10.04 -4.80 -9.70
N ILE A 13 10.11 -6.12 -9.88
CA ILE A 13 9.87 -7.09 -8.81
C ILE A 13 10.93 -6.92 -7.72
N SER A 14 12.21 -6.85 -8.08
CA SER A 14 13.32 -6.66 -7.13
C SER A 14 13.15 -5.37 -6.34
N PHE A 15 12.83 -4.25 -7.00
CA PHE A 15 12.58 -2.98 -6.31
C PHE A 15 11.43 -3.08 -5.30
N LEU A 16 10.31 -3.71 -5.69
CA LEU A 16 9.15 -3.87 -4.82
C LEU A 16 9.46 -4.78 -3.62
N GLU A 17 10.23 -5.85 -3.83
CA GLU A 17 10.68 -6.74 -2.77
C GLU A 17 11.67 -6.04 -1.82
N ASP A 18 12.58 -5.21 -2.34
CA ASP A 18 13.55 -4.43 -1.55
C ASP A 18 12.86 -3.44 -0.58
N ILE A 19 11.75 -2.84 -1.00
CA ILE A 19 10.95 -1.96 -0.14
C ILE A 19 9.90 -2.71 0.69
N GLY A 20 9.89 -4.05 0.63
CA GLY A 20 9.06 -4.91 1.47
C GLY A 20 7.61 -5.11 1.01
N VAL A 21 7.28 -4.83 -0.25
CA VAL A 21 5.92 -5.01 -0.81
C VAL A 21 5.52 -6.48 -0.76
N LYS A 22 4.23 -6.71 -0.48
CA LYS A 22 3.58 -8.01 -0.58
C LYS A 22 2.67 -8.03 -1.80
N PHE A 23 2.82 -9.07 -2.63
CA PHE A 23 1.95 -9.32 -3.77
C PHE A 23 0.80 -10.21 -3.30
N ILE A 24 -0.44 -9.76 -3.52
CA ILE A 24 -1.64 -10.48 -3.07
C ILE A 24 -2.62 -10.57 -4.23
N GLU A 25 -2.99 -11.79 -4.61
CA GLU A 25 -4.09 -12.07 -5.53
C GLU A 25 -5.40 -12.19 -4.74
N ILE A 26 -6.43 -11.46 -5.16
CA ILE A 26 -7.77 -11.55 -4.56
C ILE A 26 -8.59 -12.60 -5.31
N SER A 27 -9.09 -13.61 -4.60
CA SER A 27 -9.85 -14.74 -5.14
C SER A 27 -11.29 -14.77 -4.58
N GLU A 28 -12.25 -15.17 -5.41
CA GLU A 28 -13.68 -15.23 -5.04
C GLU A 28 -14.09 -16.55 -4.36
N SER A 29 -13.38 -17.65 -4.63
CA SER A 29 -13.70 -18.99 -4.10
C SER A 29 -12.61 -19.51 -3.18
N SER A 30 -13.00 -20.04 -2.01
CA SER A 30 -12.13 -20.80 -1.09
C SER A 30 -11.76 -22.21 -1.57
N GLU A 31 -12.02 -22.53 -2.84
CA GLU A 31 -11.81 -23.88 -3.39
C GLU A 31 -10.31 -24.25 -3.49
N ASP A 32 -9.44 -23.25 -3.60
CA ASP A 32 -8.01 -23.41 -3.35
C ASP A 32 -7.73 -23.29 -1.84
N LYS A 33 -7.97 -24.36 -1.09
CA LYS A 33 -7.57 -24.51 0.33
C LYS A 33 -6.06 -24.63 0.55
N VAL A 34 -5.26 -23.99 -0.30
CA VAL A 34 -3.85 -23.79 -0.02
C VAL A 34 -3.75 -22.34 0.40
N ALA A 35 -3.42 -22.11 1.68
CA ALA A 35 -2.94 -20.82 2.13
C ALA A 35 -1.57 -20.59 1.47
N ILE A 36 -1.58 -20.27 0.18
CA ILE A 36 -0.42 -19.74 -0.52
C ILE A 36 -0.26 -18.33 0.05
N SER A 37 0.95 -17.95 0.49
CA SER A 37 1.22 -16.70 1.20
C SER A 37 0.76 -15.43 0.47
N ASP A 38 0.38 -15.56 -0.80
CA ASP A 38 0.14 -14.49 -1.76
C ASP A 38 -1.29 -14.54 -2.34
N LYS A 39 -2.22 -15.28 -1.71
CA LYS A 39 -3.65 -15.30 -2.07
C LYS A 39 -4.55 -14.95 -0.89
N ALA A 40 -5.50 -14.04 -1.12
CA ALA A 40 -6.54 -13.69 -0.15
C ALA A 40 -7.93 -13.97 -0.72
N VAL A 41 -8.80 -14.58 0.09
CA VAL A 41 -10.19 -14.83 -0.30
C VAL A 41 -11.05 -13.63 0.09
N ASP A 42 -11.78 -13.06 -0.86
CA ASP A 42 -12.74 -11.97 -0.62
C ASP A 42 -14.07 -12.54 -0.11
N VAL A 43 -14.12 -12.82 1.20
CA VAL A 43 -15.26 -13.48 1.85
C VAL A 43 -16.56 -12.67 1.78
N ASP A 44 -16.46 -11.33 1.79
CA ASP A 44 -17.61 -10.42 1.80
C ASP A 44 -17.91 -9.85 0.41
N GLY A 45 -17.12 -10.19 -0.61
CA GLY A 45 -17.23 -9.63 -1.96
C GLY A 45 -16.88 -8.13 -2.04
N LYS A 46 -16.22 -7.58 -1.02
CA LYS A 46 -15.93 -6.15 -0.90
C LYS A 46 -14.93 -5.70 -1.96
N TYR A 47 -13.87 -6.47 -2.18
CA TYR A 47 -12.86 -6.16 -3.17
C TYR A 47 -13.39 -6.36 -4.59
N LYS A 48 -14.19 -7.42 -4.81
CA LYS A 48 -14.89 -7.63 -6.08
C LYS A 48 -15.77 -6.44 -6.45
N GLN A 49 -16.59 -5.97 -5.51
CA GLN A 49 -17.45 -4.81 -5.74
C GLN A 49 -16.62 -3.54 -5.96
N TYR A 50 -15.56 -3.33 -5.18
CA TYR A 50 -14.65 -2.20 -5.33
C TYR A 50 -13.98 -2.15 -6.72
N PHE A 51 -13.42 -3.27 -7.22
CA PHE A 51 -12.82 -3.32 -8.55
C PHE A 51 -13.84 -3.09 -9.66
N LYS A 52 -15.06 -3.64 -9.50
CA LYS A 52 -16.16 -3.41 -10.44
C LYS A 52 -16.59 -1.94 -10.49
N ASP A 53 -16.75 -1.30 -9.34
CA ASP A 53 -17.23 0.09 -9.26
C ASP A 53 -16.18 1.11 -9.71
N THR A 54 -14.90 0.80 -9.51
CA THR A 54 -13.79 1.68 -9.88
C THR A 54 -13.26 1.43 -11.29
N GLY A 55 -13.53 0.25 -11.87
CA GLY A 55 -12.93 -0.20 -13.13
C GLY A 55 -11.43 -0.48 -13.04
N LEU A 56 -10.87 -0.56 -11.83
CA LEU A 56 -9.46 -0.86 -11.59
C LEU A 56 -9.20 -2.37 -11.69
N GLU A 57 -8.00 -2.75 -12.12
CA GLU A 57 -7.58 -4.17 -12.18
C GLU A 57 -6.52 -4.52 -11.12
N ALA A 58 -5.80 -3.52 -10.57
CA ALA A 58 -4.83 -3.69 -9.49
C ALA A 58 -4.69 -2.40 -8.68
N VAL A 59 -4.29 -2.53 -7.40
CA VAL A 59 -4.02 -1.38 -6.51
C VAL A 59 -2.70 -1.62 -5.76
N VAL A 60 -1.83 -0.60 -5.76
CA VAL A 60 -0.62 -0.57 -4.93
C VAL A 60 -0.87 0.37 -3.75
N VAL A 61 -0.83 -0.17 -2.54
CA VAL A 61 -1.11 0.58 -1.31
C VAL A 61 0.19 0.78 -0.53
N ARG A 62 0.53 2.04 -0.22
CA ARG A 62 1.56 2.33 0.78
C ARG A 62 0.89 2.72 2.10
N PRO A 63 1.03 1.90 3.16
CA PRO A 63 0.39 2.18 4.44
C PRO A 63 1.01 3.38 5.19
N ASP A 64 2.17 3.88 4.76
CA ASP A 64 2.98 4.82 5.52
C ASP A 64 2.41 6.25 5.65
N PHE A 65 1.32 6.60 4.96
CA PHE A 65 0.75 7.96 5.02
C PHE A 65 -0.78 7.99 4.96
N TYR A 66 -1.49 7.33 5.87
CA TYR A 66 -2.92 7.60 5.98
C TYR A 66 -3.24 8.87 6.79
N LEU A 67 -2.46 9.18 7.84
CA LEU A 67 -2.68 10.36 8.68
C LEU A 67 -1.40 10.69 9.47
N PHE A 68 -0.83 11.87 9.28
CA PHE A 68 0.31 12.32 10.11
C PHE A 68 -0.12 12.63 11.56
N GLY A 69 -1.32 13.21 11.72
CA GLY A 69 -1.97 13.49 12.99
C GLY A 69 -3.23 14.33 12.78
N GLY A 70 -4.02 14.52 13.83
CA GLY A 70 -5.21 15.38 13.85
C GLY A 70 -5.12 16.40 14.98
N THR A 71 -5.96 17.44 14.95
CA THR A 71 -6.10 18.44 16.02
C THR A 71 -7.56 18.61 16.37
N GLU A 72 -7.87 18.93 17.62
CA GLU A 72 -9.25 19.14 18.09
C GLU A 72 -9.77 20.54 17.72
N SER A 73 -8.85 21.47 17.42
CA SER A 73 -9.15 22.83 16.97
C SER A 73 -8.21 23.28 15.86
N LEU A 74 -8.75 24.04 14.91
CA LEU A 74 -7.98 24.60 13.79
C LEU A 74 -6.82 25.49 14.23
N ALA A 75 -6.91 26.08 15.43
CA ALA A 75 -5.85 26.91 16.01
C ALA A 75 -4.56 26.11 16.31
N GLU A 76 -4.64 24.79 16.43
CA GLU A 76 -3.50 23.91 16.77
C GLU A 76 -2.80 23.35 15.52
N LEU A 77 -3.39 23.55 14.34
CA LEU A 77 -2.82 23.10 13.06
C LEU A 77 -1.38 23.61 12.83
N PRO A 78 -1.00 24.86 13.17
CA PRO A 78 0.39 25.32 13.03
C PRO A 78 1.41 24.47 13.82
N ILE A 79 1.02 23.98 15.00
CA ILE A 79 1.86 23.13 15.85
C ILE A 79 2.00 21.73 15.23
N LEU A 80 0.92 21.18 14.69
CA LEU A 80 0.95 19.90 13.96
C LEU A 80 1.88 19.97 12.74
N VAL A 81 1.85 21.07 11.98
CA VAL A 81 2.74 21.29 10.82
C VAL A 81 4.20 21.50 11.24
N GLU A 82 4.46 22.21 12.34
CA GLU A 82 5.82 22.36 12.86
C GLU A 82 6.43 21.01 13.27
N ASN A 83 5.63 20.13 13.88
CA ASN A 83 6.04 18.77 14.24
C ASN A 83 6.31 17.89 13.01
N LEU A 84 5.52 18.06 11.94
CA LEU A 84 5.76 17.40 10.65
C LEU A 84 7.10 17.85 10.06
N SER A 85 7.33 19.16 9.98
CA SER A 85 8.56 19.74 9.42
C SER A 85 9.82 19.27 10.16
N LYS A 86 9.79 19.21 11.50
CA LYS A 86 10.91 18.72 12.31
C LYS A 86 11.26 17.25 12.06
N GLN A 87 10.29 16.41 11.70
CA GLN A 87 10.54 15.00 11.39
C GLN A 87 11.19 14.83 10.01
N PHE A 88 10.82 15.63 9.01
CA PHE A 88 11.45 15.59 7.68
C PHE A 88 12.88 16.15 7.67
N SER A 89 13.16 17.20 8.44
CA SER A 89 14.52 17.76 8.55
C SER A 89 15.54 16.79 9.16
N ARG A 90 15.08 15.74 9.84
CA ARG A 90 15.94 14.71 10.45
C ARG A 90 16.32 13.58 9.49
N PHE A 91 15.64 13.44 8.35
CA PHE A 91 15.89 12.41 7.33
C PHE A 91 16.44 12.97 6.02
N MET A 92 16.82 14.25 5.96
CA MET A 92 17.63 14.77 4.86
C MET A 92 19.05 14.21 5.00
N ILE A 93 19.28 13.01 4.48
CA ILE A 93 20.64 12.55 4.18
C ILE A 93 21.11 13.45 3.03
N PRO A 94 22.16 14.28 3.20
CA PRO A 94 22.77 14.92 2.05
C PRO A 94 23.30 13.80 1.16
N ALA A 95 22.70 13.63 -0.03
CA ALA A 95 23.31 12.85 -1.09
C ALA A 95 24.66 13.50 -1.40
N THR A 96 25.73 12.91 -0.87
CA THR A 96 27.09 13.36 -1.16
C THR A 96 27.66 12.35 -2.15
N ALA A 97 27.90 12.85 -3.36
CA ALA A 97 28.53 12.15 -4.47
C ALA A 97 30.04 11.97 -4.24
#